data_AF-A0A947MKT4-F1
#
_entry.id   AF-A0A947MKT4-F1
#
_cell.length_a   1.000
_cell.length_b   1.000
_cell.length_c   1.000
_cell.angle_alpha   90.00
_cell.angle_beta   90.00
_cell.angle_gamma   90.00
#
_symmetry.space_group_name_H-M   'P 1'
#
loop_
_entity.id
_entity.type
_entity.pdbx_description
1 polymer ?
#
loop_
_entity_poly.entity_id
_entity_poly.type
_entity_poly.pdbx_seq_one_letter_code
_entity_poly.pdbx_strand_id
1 'polypeptide(L)'
;MKIAYFRKSTRSYEETLEALQAKALEQGWKPLGTAPLPDDQGSLVLLCRPDWLAQVLKTDPQILGFVPCSVSVLKKDNQVLVGVSHLMQLLAQTPHMAEMADQAMVQLKELVHTAAGVAEPKLEKVKLYSTKSCPYCKMEKSWLEGQKIAFEEVYVDLNREEADRLVLQTGQMGVPVTEFVYDEAEPEYVIGFDRERLKGLLKLEQPITV
;
A
#
# COMPACT_ATOMS: atom_id res chain seq x y z
N MET A 1 3.49 9.77 9.22
CA MET A 1 3.56 8.35 8.83
C MET A 1 2.17 7.76 8.74
N LYS A 2 1.75 7.34 7.54
CA LYS A 2 0.48 6.63 7.33
C LYS A 2 0.70 5.13 7.55
N ILE A 3 -0.14 4.53 8.40
CA ILE A 3 0.02 3.13 8.86
C ILE A 3 -1.06 2.20 8.31
N ALA A 4 -1.99 2.72 7.51
CA ALA A 4 -3.06 1.96 6.89
C ALA A 4 -3.49 2.60 5.57
N TYR A 5 -4.12 1.81 4.72
CA TYR A 5 -4.73 2.22 3.46
C TYR A 5 -6.25 2.10 3.59
N PHE A 6 -6.98 3.18 3.31
CA PHE A 6 -8.44 3.21 3.36
C PHE A 6 -9.05 3.72 2.05
N ARG A 7 -10.23 3.21 1.73
CA ARG A 7 -11.12 3.75 0.70
C ARG A 7 -12.52 3.95 1.26
N LYS A 8 -13.19 5.00 0.78
CA LYS A 8 -14.61 5.22 1.03
C LYS A 8 -15.43 4.25 0.17
N SER A 9 -16.33 3.52 0.80
CA SER A 9 -17.25 2.64 0.08
C SER A 9 -18.42 3.43 -0.49
N THR A 10 -18.85 3.03 -1.68
CA THR A 10 -20.09 3.49 -2.33
C THR A 10 -21.31 2.68 -1.88
N ARG A 11 -21.12 1.65 -1.04
CA ARG A 11 -22.13 0.72 -0.54
C ARG A 11 -22.49 1.02 0.92
N SER A 12 -23.60 0.43 1.38
CA SER A 12 -23.93 0.39 2.81
C SER A 12 -22.93 -0.48 3.59
N TYR A 13 -22.92 -0.35 4.92
CA TYR A 13 -22.00 -1.09 5.78
C TYR A 13 -22.17 -2.62 5.61
N GLU A 14 -23.41 -3.08 5.58
CA GLU A 14 -23.77 -4.49 5.44
C GLU A 14 -23.34 -5.03 4.09
N GLU A 15 -23.62 -4.31 3.00
CA GLU A 15 -23.21 -4.68 1.65
C GLU A 15 -21.68 -4.69 1.50
N THR A 16 -20.98 -3.73 2.10
CA THR A 16 -19.53 -3.67 2.10
C THR A 16 -18.92 -4.87 2.83
N LEU A 17 -19.47 -5.24 3.98
CA LEU A 17 -18.99 -6.36 4.79
C LEU A 17 -19.24 -7.69 4.09
N GLU A 18 -20.43 -7.89 3.52
CA GLU A 18 -20.76 -9.07 2.72
C GLU A 18 -19.86 -9.17 1.48
N ALA A 19 -19.69 -8.06 0.74
CA ALA A 19 -18.81 -8.02 -0.42
C ALA A 19 -17.36 -8.32 -0.04
N LEU A 20 -16.87 -7.81 1.08
CA LEU A 20 -15.51 -8.09 1.56
C LEU A 20 -15.31 -9.60 1.79
N GLN A 21 -16.25 -10.26 2.47
CA GLN A 21 -16.15 -11.69 2.75
C GLN A 21 -16.27 -12.54 1.46
N ALA A 22 -17.20 -12.19 0.57
CA ALA A 22 -17.40 -12.88 -0.69
C ALA A 22 -16.20 -12.72 -1.64
N LYS A 23 -15.71 -11.48 -1.83
CA LYS A 23 -14.55 -11.19 -2.68
C LYS A 23 -13.26 -11.75 -2.12
N ALA A 24 -13.11 -11.80 -0.80
CA ALA A 24 -11.99 -12.48 -0.17
C ALA A 24 -11.94 -13.95 -0.62
N LEU A 25 -13.06 -14.67 -0.51
CA LEU A 25 -13.16 -16.07 -0.95
C LEU A 25 -12.87 -16.25 -2.44
N GLU A 26 -13.46 -15.40 -3.30
CA GLU A 26 -13.21 -15.43 -4.74
C GLU A 26 -11.72 -15.22 -5.10
N GLN A 27 -11.01 -14.38 -4.34
CA GLN A 27 -9.60 -14.06 -4.56
C GLN A 27 -8.64 -15.02 -3.83
N GLY A 28 -9.15 -16.09 -3.24
CA GLY A 28 -8.34 -17.12 -2.56
C GLY A 28 -7.95 -16.79 -1.11
N TRP A 29 -8.50 -15.72 -0.55
CA TRP A 29 -8.40 -15.42 0.88
C TRP A 29 -9.45 -16.24 1.65
N LYS A 30 -9.03 -16.82 2.76
CA LYS A 30 -9.89 -17.54 3.69
C LYS A 30 -10.26 -16.64 4.86
N PRO A 31 -11.54 -16.28 5.03
CA PRO A 31 -12.01 -15.65 6.25
C PRO A 31 -11.86 -16.60 7.43
N LEU A 32 -11.16 -16.14 8.47
CA LEU A 32 -10.99 -16.87 9.73
C LEU A 32 -12.03 -16.45 10.77
N GLY A 33 -12.53 -15.22 10.68
CA GLY A 33 -13.54 -14.69 11.57
C GLY A 33 -13.84 -13.23 11.30
N THR A 34 -14.91 -12.73 11.90
CA THR A 34 -15.25 -11.31 11.92
C THR A 34 -15.47 -10.91 13.38
N ALA A 35 -14.82 -9.83 13.80
CA ALA A 35 -14.93 -9.29 15.15
C ALA A 35 -15.57 -7.89 15.08
N PRO A 36 -16.69 -7.65 15.81
CA PRO A 36 -17.27 -6.32 15.88
C PRO A 36 -16.34 -5.37 16.65
N LEU A 37 -16.31 -4.11 16.22
CA LEU A 37 -15.64 -3.05 16.94
C LEU A 37 -16.58 -2.46 18.02
N PRO A 38 -16.02 -1.85 19.08
CA PRO A 38 -16.81 -1.18 20.12
C PRO A 38 -17.77 -0.13 19.54
N ASP A 39 -18.86 0.12 20.26
CA ASP A 39 -19.84 1.18 19.97
C ASP A 39 -20.44 1.14 18.55
N ASP A 40 -20.56 -0.05 17.96
CA ASP A 40 -21.03 -0.25 16.57
C ASP A 40 -20.21 0.54 15.53
N GLN A 41 -18.93 0.80 15.80
CA GLN A 41 -18.06 1.54 14.89
C GLN A 41 -17.65 0.75 13.64
N GLY A 42 -17.98 -0.54 13.58
CA GLY A 42 -17.73 -1.38 12.42
C GLY A 42 -17.27 -2.80 12.78
N SER A 43 -16.49 -3.42 11.91
CA SER A 43 -15.96 -4.77 12.09
C SER A 43 -14.55 -4.94 11.53
N LEU A 44 -13.81 -5.88 12.12
CA LEU A 44 -12.56 -6.42 11.59
C LEU A 44 -12.82 -7.79 10.99
N VAL A 45 -12.48 -7.97 9.72
CA VAL A 45 -12.48 -9.27 9.06
C VAL A 45 -11.05 -9.81 9.06
N LEU A 46 -10.86 -10.97 9.69
CA LEU A 46 -9.58 -11.66 9.75
C LEU A 46 -9.47 -12.60 8.55
N LEU A 47 -8.45 -12.38 7.74
CA LEU A 47 -8.22 -13.08 6.47
C LEU A 47 -6.85 -13.75 6.47
N CYS A 48 -6.78 -14.93 5.87
CA CYS A 48 -5.52 -15.63 5.64
C CYS A 48 -5.51 -16.27 4.26
N ARG A 49 -4.39 -16.22 3.54
CA ARG A 49 -4.22 -16.91 2.26
C ARG A 49 -3.44 -18.21 2.48
N PRO A 50 -4.07 -19.40 2.36
CA PRO A 50 -3.43 -20.68 2.73
C PRO A 50 -2.16 -20.98 1.91
N ASP A 51 -2.20 -20.74 0.60
CA ASP A 51 -1.09 -21.06 -0.32
C ASP A 51 0.17 -20.30 0.05
N TRP A 52 0.00 -19.01 0.31
CA TRP A 52 1.08 -18.13 0.76
C TRP A 52 1.55 -18.54 2.16
N LEU A 53 0.64 -18.69 3.13
CA LEU A 53 1.00 -19.04 4.51
C LEU A 53 1.81 -20.34 4.58
N ALA A 54 1.44 -21.36 3.82
CA ALA A 54 2.15 -22.64 3.80
C ALA A 54 3.60 -22.51 3.28
N GLN A 55 3.84 -21.61 2.34
CA GLN A 55 5.18 -21.30 1.83
C GLN A 55 5.98 -20.50 2.87
N VAL A 56 5.36 -19.45 3.43
CA VAL A 56 5.97 -18.56 4.42
C VAL A 56 6.45 -19.32 5.67
N LEU A 57 5.60 -20.21 6.19
CA LEU A 57 5.87 -20.98 7.41
C LEU A 57 7.09 -21.88 7.31
N LYS A 58 7.49 -22.26 6.08
CA LYS A 58 8.71 -23.05 5.85
C LYS A 58 9.97 -22.19 5.89
N THR A 59 9.83 -20.90 5.62
CA THR A 59 10.96 -19.97 5.52
C THR A 59 11.27 -19.31 6.86
N ASP A 60 10.25 -18.73 7.51
CA ASP A 60 10.43 -18.03 8.78
C ASP A 60 9.16 -18.12 9.66
N PRO A 61 9.20 -18.86 10.78
CA PRO A 61 8.08 -18.98 11.71
C PRO A 61 7.67 -17.66 12.36
N GLN A 62 8.54 -16.64 12.43
CA GLN A 62 8.21 -15.34 13.03
C GLN A 62 7.09 -14.63 12.29
N ILE A 63 6.86 -14.97 11.02
CA ILE A 63 5.81 -14.37 10.20
C ILE A 63 4.40 -14.73 10.71
N LEU A 64 4.26 -15.79 11.51
CA LEU A 64 3.01 -16.08 12.22
C LEU A 64 2.54 -14.92 13.11
N GLY A 65 3.46 -14.08 13.60
CA GLY A 65 3.12 -12.89 14.37
C GLY A 65 2.34 -11.83 13.58
N PHE A 66 2.30 -11.94 12.24
CA PHE A 66 1.67 -10.97 11.35
C PHE A 66 0.44 -11.52 10.62
N VAL A 67 0.06 -12.78 10.87
CA VAL A 67 -1.15 -13.40 10.31
C VAL A 67 -2.14 -13.71 11.44
N PRO A 68 -3.46 -13.64 11.20
CA PRO A 68 -4.12 -13.26 9.95
C PRO A 68 -4.04 -11.76 9.64
N CYS A 69 -4.12 -11.43 8.35
CA CYS A 69 -4.31 -10.06 7.89
C CYS A 69 -5.69 -9.57 8.36
N SER A 70 -5.77 -8.31 8.79
CA SER A 70 -7.05 -7.70 9.17
C SER A 70 -7.48 -6.67 8.13
N VAL A 71 -8.71 -6.78 7.65
CA VAL A 71 -9.37 -5.75 6.85
C VAL A 71 -10.53 -5.19 7.66
N SER A 72 -10.55 -3.86 7.82
CA SER A 72 -11.53 -3.13 8.62
C SER A 72 -12.64 -2.61 7.72
N VAL A 73 -13.90 -2.73 8.16
CA VAL A 73 -15.05 -2.00 7.63
C VAL A 73 -15.55 -1.10 8.75
N LEU A 74 -15.42 0.22 8.60
CA LEU A 74 -15.71 1.22 9.63
C LEU A 74 -16.90 2.08 9.24
N LYS A 75 -17.72 2.44 10.23
CA LYS A 75 -18.73 3.49 10.14
C LYS A 75 -18.14 4.77 10.73
N LYS A 76 -17.94 5.80 9.92
CA LYS A 76 -17.36 7.08 10.37
C LYS A 76 -17.98 8.25 9.61
N ASP A 77 -18.43 9.27 10.33
CA ASP A 77 -18.95 10.52 9.76
C ASP A 77 -20.03 10.31 8.68
N ASN A 78 -20.94 9.36 8.92
CA ASN A 78 -21.99 8.91 7.98
C ASN A 78 -21.44 8.34 6.66
N GLN A 79 -20.22 7.79 6.70
CA GLN A 79 -19.56 7.11 5.59
C GLN A 79 -19.12 5.71 6.04
N VAL A 80 -18.99 4.82 5.06
CA VAL A 80 -18.40 3.51 5.25
C VAL A 80 -16.98 3.55 4.69
N LEU A 81 -16.00 3.17 5.51
CA LEU A 81 -14.60 3.08 5.11
C LEU A 81 -14.16 1.63 5.13
N VAL A 82 -13.42 1.19 4.12
CA VAL A 82 -12.78 -0.13 4.10
C VAL A 82 -11.28 0.08 4.04
N GLY A 83 -10.52 -0.64 4.86
CA GLY A 83 -9.09 -0.48 4.84
C GLY A 83 -8.29 -1.59 5.50
N VAL A 84 -6.99 -1.55 5.26
CA VAL A 84 -6.02 -2.55 5.68
C VAL A 84 -4.77 -1.86 6.22
N SER A 85 -4.15 -2.46 7.24
CA SER A 85 -2.93 -1.91 7.84
C SER A 85 -1.68 -2.19 7.02
N HIS A 86 -0.69 -1.28 7.04
CA HIS A 86 0.65 -1.47 6.49
C HIS A 86 1.62 -2.18 7.45
N LEU A 87 1.13 -2.79 8.53
CA LEU A 87 1.98 -3.34 9.61
C LEU A 87 3.05 -4.31 9.11
N MET A 88 2.69 -5.19 8.17
CA MET A 88 3.66 -6.13 7.58
C MET A 88 4.80 -5.42 6.86
N GLN A 89 4.52 -4.36 6.10
CA GLN A 89 5.54 -3.59 5.39
C GLN A 89 6.41 -2.80 6.37
N LEU A 90 5.82 -2.26 7.45
CA LEU A 90 6.56 -1.52 8.48
C LEU A 90 7.48 -2.41 9.33
N LEU A 91 7.13 -3.68 9.49
CA LEU A 91 7.85 -4.63 10.33
C LEU A 91 8.72 -5.61 9.52
N ALA A 92 8.77 -5.44 8.21
CA ALA A 92 9.64 -6.23 7.34
C ALA A 92 11.12 -5.93 7.61
N GLN A 93 11.84 -6.89 8.18
CA GLN A 93 13.27 -6.74 8.53
C GLN A 93 14.22 -7.33 7.49
N THR A 94 13.71 -8.12 6.54
CA THR A 94 14.50 -8.75 5.49
C THR A 94 13.96 -8.38 4.11
N PRO A 95 14.80 -8.37 3.05
CA PRO A 95 14.35 -8.09 1.69
C PRO A 95 13.23 -9.03 1.22
N HIS A 96 13.32 -10.32 1.58
CA HIS A 96 12.30 -11.31 1.24
C HIS A 96 10.96 -11.00 1.93
N MET A 97 10.98 -10.64 3.22
CA MET A 97 9.75 -10.23 3.92
C MET A 97 9.15 -8.96 3.33
N ALA A 98 9.99 -8.00 2.92
CA ALA A 98 9.53 -6.76 2.31
C ALA A 98 8.79 -7.05 0.98
N GLU A 99 9.39 -7.88 0.11
CA GLU A 99 8.77 -8.30 -1.15
C GLU A 99 7.43 -9.01 -0.91
N MET A 100 7.38 -9.93 0.05
CA MET A 100 6.14 -10.64 0.39
C MET A 100 5.08 -9.71 0.96
N ALA A 101 5.47 -8.76 1.83
CA ALA A 101 4.55 -7.77 2.39
C ALA A 101 3.99 -6.85 1.30
N ASP A 102 4.80 -6.46 0.32
CA ASP A 102 4.37 -5.67 -0.84
C ASP A 102 3.39 -6.45 -1.71
N GLN A 103 3.66 -7.72 -2.01
CA GLN A 103 2.75 -8.58 -2.77
C GLN A 103 1.41 -8.78 -2.05
N ALA A 104 1.45 -9.05 -0.74
CA ALA A 104 0.23 -9.17 0.07
C ALA A 104 -0.55 -7.86 0.09
N MET A 105 0.13 -6.72 0.19
CA MET A 105 -0.50 -5.40 0.19
C MET A 105 -1.19 -5.08 -1.14
N VAL A 106 -0.60 -5.43 -2.29
CA VAL A 106 -1.25 -5.28 -3.60
C VAL A 106 -2.58 -6.02 -3.64
N GLN A 107 -2.59 -7.29 -3.22
CA GLN A 107 -3.79 -8.12 -3.20
C GLN A 107 -4.83 -7.59 -2.19
N LEU A 108 -4.40 -7.14 -1.01
CA LEU A 108 -5.31 -6.59 0.00
C LEU A 108 -5.91 -5.25 -0.44
N LYS A 109 -5.18 -4.41 -1.17
CA LYS A 109 -5.72 -3.17 -1.75
C LYS A 109 -6.76 -3.46 -2.82
N GLU A 110 -6.52 -4.42 -3.71
CA GLU A 110 -7.52 -4.88 -4.68
C GLU A 110 -8.78 -5.38 -3.98
N LEU A 111 -8.63 -6.16 -2.91
CA LEU A 111 -9.75 -6.60 -2.09
C LEU A 111 -10.49 -5.42 -1.47
N VAL A 112 -9.79 -4.41 -0.94
CA VAL A 112 -10.40 -3.18 -0.42
C VAL A 112 -11.21 -2.46 -1.52
N HIS A 113 -10.68 -2.32 -2.73
CA HIS A 113 -11.39 -1.62 -3.83
C HIS A 113 -12.66 -2.37 -4.23
N THR A 114 -12.53 -3.68 -4.47
CA THR A 114 -13.64 -4.54 -4.88
C THR A 114 -14.72 -4.65 -3.81
N ALA A 115 -14.35 -4.71 -2.53
CA ALA A 115 -15.26 -4.69 -1.38
C ALA A 115 -15.92 -3.32 -1.17
N ALA A 116 -15.20 -2.24 -1.43
CA ALA A 116 -15.73 -0.88 -1.33
C ALA A 116 -16.65 -0.50 -2.50
N GLY A 117 -16.62 -1.23 -3.62
CA GLY A 117 -17.40 -0.91 -4.82
C GLY A 117 -16.87 0.31 -5.56
N VAL A 118 -15.55 0.50 -5.52
CA VAL A 118 -14.85 1.60 -6.18
C VAL A 118 -13.87 1.06 -7.20
N ALA A 119 -13.59 1.86 -8.23
CA ALA A 119 -12.57 1.53 -9.20
C ALA A 119 -11.16 1.63 -8.57
N GLU A 120 -10.21 0.98 -9.23
CA GLU A 120 -8.79 1.17 -8.95
C GLU A 120 -8.44 2.65 -9.16
N PRO A 121 -7.71 3.28 -8.22
CA PRO A 121 -7.45 4.70 -8.29
C PRO A 121 -6.50 5.02 -9.45
N LYS A 122 -6.72 6.14 -10.12
CA LYS A 122 -5.90 6.55 -11.26
C LYS A 122 -4.68 7.34 -10.77
N LEU A 123 -3.49 6.95 -11.23
CA LEU A 123 -2.28 7.72 -11.00
C LEU A 123 -2.37 9.05 -11.76
N GLU A 124 -2.38 10.16 -11.02
CA GLU A 124 -2.45 11.51 -11.59
C GLU A 124 -1.07 12.13 -11.76
N LYS A 125 -0.18 11.92 -10.79
CA LYS A 125 1.12 12.58 -10.75
C LYS A 125 2.16 11.72 -10.03
N VAL A 126 3.39 11.80 -10.52
CA VAL A 126 4.59 11.29 -9.84
C VAL A 126 5.46 12.49 -9.46
N LYS A 127 5.93 12.54 -8.21
CA LYS A 127 6.88 13.56 -7.74
C LYS A 127 8.13 12.89 -7.21
N LEU A 128 9.30 13.29 -7.70
CA LEU A 128 10.60 12.85 -7.20
C LEU A 128 11.18 13.95 -6.30
N TYR A 129 11.25 13.70 -5.01
CA TYR A 129 11.96 14.56 -4.06
C TYR A 129 13.45 14.27 -4.11
N SER A 130 14.23 15.32 -4.35
CA SER A 130 15.65 15.24 -4.70
C SER A 130 16.44 16.35 -4.02
N THR A 131 17.77 16.26 -4.08
CA THR A 131 18.69 17.36 -3.77
C THR A 131 19.77 17.43 -4.85
N LYS A 132 20.39 18.60 -5.03
CA LYS A 132 21.37 18.83 -6.13
C LYS A 132 22.59 17.90 -6.07
N SER A 133 22.98 17.48 -4.86
CA SER A 133 24.19 16.70 -4.61
C SER A 133 23.94 15.19 -4.48
N CYS A 134 22.69 14.73 -4.48
CA CYS A 134 22.32 13.33 -4.24
C CYS A 134 22.58 12.44 -5.47
N PRO A 135 23.52 11.48 -5.42
CA PRO A 135 23.80 10.59 -6.55
C PRO A 135 22.64 9.63 -6.84
N TYR A 136 21.99 9.09 -5.81
CA TYR A 136 20.85 8.17 -5.97
C TYR A 136 19.63 8.85 -6.60
N CYS A 137 19.43 10.13 -6.30
CA CYS A 137 18.35 10.92 -6.91
C CYS A 137 18.59 11.09 -8.42
N LYS A 138 19.85 11.28 -8.84
CA LYS A 138 20.20 11.29 -10.27
C LYS A 138 19.96 9.93 -10.92
N MET A 139 20.27 8.83 -10.24
CA MET A 139 20.01 7.48 -10.74
C MET A 139 18.52 7.23 -10.95
N GLU A 140 17.70 7.56 -9.96
CA GLU A 140 16.25 7.39 -10.04
C GLU A 140 15.62 8.29 -11.11
N LYS A 141 16.06 9.55 -11.20
CA LYS A 141 15.67 10.47 -12.27
C LYS A 141 15.95 9.88 -13.65
N SER A 142 17.18 9.47 -13.91
CA SER A 142 17.55 8.88 -15.20
C SER A 142 16.79 7.58 -15.49
N TRP A 143 16.47 6.79 -14.46
CA TRP A 143 15.65 5.60 -14.62
C TRP A 143 14.21 5.95 -15.02
N LEU A 144 13.56 6.89 -14.32
CA LEU A 144 12.20 7.35 -14.65
C LEU A 144 12.12 7.95 -16.06
N GLU A 145 13.09 8.79 -16.44
CA GLU A 145 13.23 9.34 -17.79
C GLU A 145 13.40 8.23 -18.84
N GLY A 146 14.24 7.24 -18.56
CA GLY A 146 14.45 6.07 -19.43
C GLY A 146 13.20 5.20 -19.58
N GLN A 147 12.36 5.13 -18.56
CA GLN A 147 11.04 4.47 -18.63
C GLN A 147 9.94 5.35 -19.24
N LYS A 148 10.27 6.59 -19.66
CA LYS A 148 9.32 7.57 -20.21
C LYS A 148 8.19 7.94 -19.24
N ILE A 149 8.48 7.92 -17.95
CA ILE A 149 7.53 8.34 -16.92
C ILE A 149 7.60 9.86 -16.77
N ALA A 150 6.45 10.52 -16.83
CA ALA A 150 6.35 11.94 -16.51
C ALA A 150 6.35 12.11 -14.99
N PHE A 151 7.24 12.95 -14.47
CA PHE A 151 7.31 13.28 -13.04
C PHE A 151 7.70 14.74 -12.84
N GLU A 152 7.35 15.27 -11.68
CA GLU A 152 7.83 16.55 -11.18
C GLU A 152 9.06 16.32 -10.29
N GLU A 153 10.16 17.00 -10.58
CA GLU A 153 11.35 16.98 -9.71
C GLU A 153 11.25 18.12 -8.68
N VAL A 154 11.24 17.76 -7.40
CA VAL A 154 11.15 18.71 -6.27
C VAL A 154 12.46 18.72 -5.51
N TYR A 155 13.18 19.84 -5.57
CA TYR A 155 14.44 20.05 -4.84
C TYR A 155 14.17 20.52 -3.41
N VAL A 156 14.18 19.60 -2.45
CA VAL A 156 13.88 19.89 -1.03
C VAL A 156 15.00 20.68 -0.34
N ASP A 157 16.22 20.65 -0.88
CA ASP A 157 17.34 21.50 -0.46
C ASP A 157 17.11 23.00 -0.78
N LEU A 158 16.18 23.30 -1.70
CA LEU A 158 15.82 24.66 -2.08
C LEU A 158 14.40 25.05 -1.62
N ASN A 159 13.60 24.10 -1.16
CA ASN A 159 12.23 24.31 -0.72
C ASN A 159 11.99 23.67 0.65
N ARG A 160 12.09 24.51 1.70
CA ARG A 160 11.95 24.06 3.09
C ARG A 160 10.55 23.54 3.41
N GLU A 161 9.51 24.13 2.84
CA GLU A 161 8.13 23.70 3.06
C GLU A 161 7.90 22.29 2.53
N GLU A 162 8.43 21.98 1.34
CA GLU A 162 8.37 20.62 0.78
C GLU A 162 9.22 19.62 1.57
N ALA A 163 10.35 20.05 2.13
CA ALA A 163 11.16 19.21 3.03
C ALA A 163 10.38 18.85 4.31
N ASP A 164 9.75 19.84 4.95
CA ASP A 164 8.98 19.61 6.18
C ASP A 164 7.71 18.78 5.88
N ARG A 165 7.05 18.99 4.72
CA ARG A 165 5.94 18.16 4.25
C ARG A 165 6.38 16.71 4.05
N LEU A 166 7.51 16.48 3.39
CA LEU A 166 8.06 15.15 3.15
C LEU A 166 8.30 14.40 4.45
N VAL A 167 8.94 15.04 5.43
CA VAL A 167 9.20 14.47 6.76
C VAL A 167 7.89 14.17 7.49
N LEU A 168 6.90 15.06 7.45
CA LEU A 168 5.62 14.84 8.11
C LEU A 168 4.88 13.61 7.55
N GLN A 169 4.84 13.48 6.21
CA GLN A 169 4.13 12.38 5.55
C GLN A 169 4.85 11.05 5.76
N THR A 170 6.17 11.02 5.55
CA THR A 170 6.95 9.77 5.44
C THR A 170 7.76 9.43 6.69
N GLY A 171 8.04 10.40 7.55
CA GLY A 171 9.04 10.28 8.62
C GLY A 171 10.50 10.36 8.12
N GLN A 172 10.71 10.47 6.80
CA GLN A 172 12.01 10.41 6.17
C GLN A 172 12.59 11.80 5.97
N MET A 173 13.82 12.01 6.44
CA MET A 173 14.59 13.25 6.21
C MET A 173 15.49 13.18 4.96
N GLY A 174 15.79 11.98 4.48
CA GLY A 174 16.65 11.75 3.32
C GLY A 174 15.90 11.69 1.98
N VAL A 175 16.67 11.74 0.90
CA VAL A 175 16.22 11.58 -0.49
C VAL A 175 17.04 10.46 -1.17
N PRO A 176 16.59 9.85 -2.28
CA PRO A 176 15.33 10.13 -3.00
C PRO A 176 14.10 9.63 -2.25
N VAL A 177 12.99 10.32 -2.44
CA VAL A 177 11.65 9.80 -2.12
C VAL A 177 10.76 10.10 -3.32
N THR A 178 9.96 9.12 -3.73
CA THR A 178 9.00 9.29 -4.83
C THR A 178 7.58 9.18 -4.32
N GLU A 179 6.77 10.21 -4.57
CA GLU A 179 5.35 10.29 -4.23
C GLU A 179 4.49 10.01 -5.47
N PHE A 180 3.58 9.06 -5.32
CA PHE A 180 2.56 8.68 -6.29
C PHE A 180 1.23 9.28 -5.82
N VAL A 181 0.71 10.25 -6.56
CA VAL A 181 -0.54 10.95 -6.25
C VAL A 181 -1.66 10.35 -7.08
N TYR A 182 -2.74 10.00 -6.39
CA TYR A 182 -3.94 9.39 -6.98
C TYR A 182 -5.15 10.30 -6.79
N ASP A 183 -6.16 10.14 -7.64
CA ASP A 183 -7.41 10.91 -7.63
C ASP A 183 -8.28 10.68 -6.38
N GLU A 184 -8.64 9.43 -6.13
CA GLU A 184 -9.60 9.02 -5.08
C GLU A 184 -8.96 8.10 -4.05
N ALA A 185 -7.63 8.14 -3.93
CA ALA A 185 -6.86 7.35 -2.96
C ALA A 185 -5.75 8.18 -2.32
N GLU A 186 -5.25 7.69 -1.19
CA GLU A 186 -4.12 8.31 -0.51
C GLU A 186 -2.83 8.20 -1.35
N PRO A 187 -1.93 9.20 -1.27
CA PRO A 187 -0.66 9.11 -1.95
C PRO A 187 0.21 7.99 -1.38
N GLU A 188 0.97 7.35 -2.26
CA GLU A 188 1.96 6.35 -1.89
C GLU A 188 3.37 6.91 -2.00
N TYR A 189 4.26 6.47 -1.11
CA TYR A 189 5.64 6.92 -1.07
C TYR A 189 6.60 5.74 -1.19
N VAL A 190 7.61 5.89 -2.04
CA VAL A 190 8.76 4.99 -2.14
C VAL A 190 9.98 5.72 -1.60
N ILE A 191 10.61 5.15 -0.56
CA ILE A 191 11.79 5.72 0.07
C ILE A 191 13.03 5.05 -0.52
N GLY A 192 13.95 5.87 -1.04
CA GLY A 192 15.13 5.39 -1.74
C GLY A 192 14.85 4.89 -3.15
N PHE A 193 15.92 4.58 -3.89
CA PHE A 193 15.81 4.07 -5.25
C PHE A 193 15.48 2.57 -5.27
N ASP A 194 14.23 2.24 -4.99
CA ASP A 194 13.70 0.87 -5.03
C ASP A 194 13.01 0.59 -6.38
N ARG A 195 13.77 0.01 -7.31
CA ARG A 195 13.30 -0.25 -8.67
C ARG A 195 12.11 -1.20 -8.72
N GLU A 196 12.05 -2.21 -7.86
CA GLU A 196 10.97 -3.20 -7.92
C GLU A 196 9.67 -2.58 -7.43
N ARG A 197 9.72 -1.82 -6.32
CA ARG A 197 8.55 -1.11 -5.83
C ARG A 197 8.07 -0.03 -6.78
N LEU A 198 8.99 0.74 -7.39
CA LEU A 198 8.65 1.73 -8.40
C LEU A 198 7.97 1.09 -9.62
N LYS A 199 8.50 -0.02 -10.14
CA LYS A 199 7.88 -0.76 -11.26
C LYS A 199 6.47 -1.24 -10.90
N GLY A 200 6.29 -1.80 -9.71
CA GLY A 200 4.99 -2.29 -9.24
C GLY A 200 3.93 -1.18 -9.22
N LEU A 201 4.26 -0.02 -8.65
CA LEU A 201 3.33 1.13 -8.58
C LEU A 201 3.07 1.77 -9.94
N LEU A 202 4.05 1.76 -10.84
CA LEU A 202 3.93 2.25 -12.21
C LEU A 202 3.32 1.23 -13.16
N LYS A 203 3.03 0.00 -12.69
CA LYS A 203 2.55 -1.14 -13.51
C LYS A 203 3.43 -1.40 -14.74
N LEU A 204 4.74 -1.25 -14.59
CA LEU A 204 5.70 -1.59 -15.64
C LEU A 204 5.83 -3.12 -15.65
N GLU A 205 5.38 -3.77 -16.72
CA GLU A 205 5.43 -5.23 -16.88
C GLU A 205 6.83 -5.78 -16.57
N GLN A 206 6.90 -6.83 -15.75
CA GLN A 206 8.09 -7.68 -15.71
C GLN A 206 8.05 -8.62 -16.92
N PRO A 207 9.11 -8.74 -17.74
CA PRO A 207 9.31 -9.99 -18.45
C PRO A 207 9.44 -11.09 -17.39
N ILE A 208 8.48 -12.01 -17.37
CA ILE A 208 8.54 -13.24 -16.58
C ILE A 208 9.79 -13.98 -17.03
N THR A 209 10.87 -13.93 -16.25
CA THR A 209 11.95 -14.89 -16.39
C THR A 209 11.47 -16.21 -15.79
N VAL A 210 11.02 -17.09 -16.69
CA VAL A 210 10.84 -18.53 -16.46
C VAL A 210 12.18 -19.16 -16.11
#